data_AF-A0A1S6QJG1-F1
#
_entry.id   AF-A0A1S6QJG1-F1
#
_cell.length_a   1.000
_cell.length_b   1.000
_cell.length_c   1.000
_cell.angle_alpha   90.00
_cell.angle_beta   90.00
_cell.angle_gamma   90.00
#
_symmetry.space_group_name_H-M   'P 1'
#
loop_
_entity.id
_entity.type
_entity.pdbx_description
1 polymer ?
#
loop_
_entity_poly.entity_id
_entity_poly.type
_entity_poly.pdbx_seq_one_letter_code
_entity_poly.pdbx_strand_id
1 'polypeptide(L)'
;MRMLGLTIEDWASLIGVVGSISGIVFYLFRVIVVKPMSDKSQALNTAIESLTKEVKSMRQQEEAEHENYEGKLHSHDIQLARHEEEIKTLFRHTDDN
;
A
#
# COMPACT_ATOMS: atom_id res chain seq x y z
N MET A 1 19.31 49.81 38.59
CA MET A 1 18.94 50.65 37.44
C MET A 1 17.44 50.47 37.19
N ARG A 2 16.66 51.56 37.16
CA ARG A 2 15.23 51.53 36.83
C ARG A 2 15.11 51.87 35.35
N MET A 3 14.48 51.00 34.55
CA MET A 3 14.16 51.29 33.16
C MET A 3 12.64 51.27 33.02
N LEU A 4 12.05 52.39 32.57
CA LEU A 4 10.61 52.57 32.43
C LEU A 4 9.81 52.37 33.74
N GLY A 5 10.34 52.87 34.86
CA GLY A 5 9.63 52.86 36.15
C GLY A 5 9.55 51.49 36.86
N LEU A 6 9.96 50.41 36.18
CA LEU A 6 10.05 49.06 36.73
C LEU A 6 11.51 48.70 37.06
N THR A 7 11.69 47.83 38.05
CA THR A 7 13.00 47.30 38.41
C THR A 7 13.40 46.24 37.37
N ILE A 8 14.70 46.09 37.10
CA ILE A 8 15.21 45.05 36.19
C ILE A 8 14.76 43.64 36.61
N GLU A 9 14.59 43.44 37.92
CA GLU A 9 14.07 42.21 38.51
C GLU A 9 12.61 41.92 38.11
N ASP A 10 11.77 42.97 38.05
CA ASP A 10 10.37 42.84 37.64
C ASP A 10 10.25 42.46 36.15
N TRP A 11 11.16 42.97 35.31
CA TRP A 11 11.26 42.58 33.89
C TRP A 11 11.68 41.13 33.71
N ALA A 12 12.63 40.63 34.51
CA ALA A 12 13.05 39.24 34.47
C ALA A 12 11.91 38.29 34.87
N SER A 13 11.16 38.66 35.91
CA SER A 13 9.96 37.92 36.33
C SER A 13 8.89 37.90 35.24
N LEU A 14 8.60 39.06 34.62
CA LEU A 14 7.63 39.17 33.54
C LEU A 14 7.99 38.28 32.34
N ILE A 15 9.25 38.35 31.88
CA ILE A 15 9.73 37.55 30.75
C ILE A 15 9.72 36.06 31.12
N GLY A 16 10.06 35.71 32.36
CA GLY A 16 9.99 34.33 32.86
C GLY A 16 8.57 33.77 32.81
N VAL A 17 7.59 34.53 33.29
CA VAL A 17 6.17 34.12 33.26
C VAL A 17 5.67 34.01 31.83
N VAL A 18 5.87 35.04 31.00
CA VAL A 18 5.43 35.04 29.59
C VAL A 18 6.11 33.92 28.80
N GLY A 19 7.40 33.70 29.02
CA GLY A 19 8.17 32.62 28.40
C GLY A 19 7.69 31.25 28.83
N SER A 20 7.36 31.06 30.12
CA SER A 20 6.85 29.78 30.62
C SER A 20 5.49 29.42 30.01
N ILE A 21 4.58 30.38 29.92
CA ILE A 21 3.24 30.18 29.32
C ILE A 21 3.39 29.90 27.82
N SER A 22 4.20 30.69 27.12
CA SER A 22 4.45 30.51 25.68
C SER A 22 5.09 29.15 25.38
N GLY A 23 6.01 28.70 26.23
CA GLY A 23 6.65 27.39 26.13
C GLY A 23 5.66 26.23 26.29
N ILE A 24 4.74 26.33 27.25
CA ILE A 24 3.69 25.33 27.46
C ILE A 24 2.75 25.25 26.26
N VAL A 25 2.30 26.40 25.75
CA VAL A 25 1.42 26.47 24.57
C VAL A 25 2.10 25.85 23.35
N PHE A 26 3.38 26.17 23.11
CA PHE A 26 4.13 25.62 22.00
C PHE A 26 4.35 24.10 22.14
N TYR A 27 4.63 23.63 23.35
CA TYR A 27 4.75 22.20 23.64
C TYR A 27 3.44 21.44 23.37
N LEU A 28 2.31 21.97 23.83
CA LEU A 28 0.99 21.39 23.56
C LEU A 28 0.67 21.36 22.07
N PHE A 29 0.96 22.44 21.34
CA PHE A 29 0.79 22.49 19.89
C PHE A 29 1.60 21.40 19.18
N ARG A 30 2.87 21.21 19.57
CA ARG A 30 3.72 20.15 19.01
C ARG A 30 3.17 18.75 19.28
N VAL A 31 2.69 18.49 20.49
CA VAL A 31 2.18 17.15 20.85
C VAL A 31 0.83 16.87 20.19
N ILE A 32 -0.08 17.84 20.14
CA ILE A 32 -1.45 17.65 19.66
C ILE A 32 -1.53 17.72 18.14
N VAL A 33 -0.70 18.53 17.47
CA VAL A 33 -0.81 18.74 16.02
C VAL A 33 0.26 17.99 15.26
N VAL A 34 1.54 18.15 15.65
CA VAL A 34 2.67 17.61 14.87
C VAL A 34 2.80 16.10 15.05
N LYS A 35 2.63 15.60 16.28
CA LYS A 35 2.77 14.17 16.58
C LYS A 35 1.76 13.29 15.82
N PRO A 36 0.43 13.55 15.85
CA PRO A 36 -0.50 12.74 15.10
C PRO A 36 -0.34 12.89 13.58
N MET A 37 0.20 14.01 13.08
CA MET A 37 0.49 14.17 11.65
C MET A 37 1.63 13.25 11.21
N SER A 38 2.69 13.13 12.02
CA SER A 38 3.79 12.17 11.78
C SER A 38 3.29 10.73 11.81
N ASP A 39 2.49 10.38 12.84
CA ASP A 39 2.00 9.01 13.02
C ASP A 39 1.06 8.61 11.87
N LYS A 40 0.18 9.52 11.43
CA LYS A 40 -0.71 9.30 10.28
C LYS A 40 0.05 9.16 8.97
N SER A 41 1.11 9.95 8.76
CA SER A 41 1.94 9.84 7.55
C SER A 41 2.68 8.50 7.49
N GLN A 42 3.18 8.02 8.63
CA GLN A 42 3.86 6.73 8.71
C GLN A 42 2.86 5.58 8.47
N ALA A 43 1.68 5.63 9.09
CA ALA A 43 0.62 4.64 8.88
C ALA A 43 0.17 4.58 7.41
N LEU A 44 0.07 5.74 6.74
CA LEU A 44 -0.27 5.80 5.32
C LEU A 44 0.80 5.16 4.44
N ASN A 45 2.08 5.43 4.71
CA ASN A 45 3.18 4.80 3.97
C ASN A 45 3.17 3.28 4.12
N THR A 46 2.97 2.77 5.35
CA THR A 46 2.84 1.33 5.59
C THR A 46 1.64 0.73 4.84
N ALA A 47 0.50 1.41 4.81
CA ALA A 47 -0.67 0.95 4.05
C ALA A 47 -0.42 0.92 2.54
N ILE A 48 0.30 1.91 2.00
CA ILE A 48 0.69 1.95 0.58
C ILE A 48 1.66 0.80 0.26
N GLU A 49 2.64 0.54 1.12
CA GLU A 49 3.57 -0.59 0.94
C GLU A 49 2.84 -1.94 0.98
N SER A 50 1.90 -2.13 1.91
CA SER A 50 1.11 -3.36 1.96
C SER A 50 0.25 -3.54 0.72
N LEU A 51 -0.41 -2.47 0.25
CA LEU A 51 -1.23 -2.51 -0.96
C LEU A 51 -0.38 -2.85 -2.20
N THR A 52 0.80 -2.23 -2.30
CA THR A 52 1.75 -2.49 -3.40
C THR A 52 2.21 -3.95 -3.41
N LYS A 53 2.50 -4.50 -2.22
CA LYS A 53 2.88 -5.90 -2.07
C LYS A 53 1.74 -6.85 -2.46
N GLU A 54 0.51 -6.54 -2.04
CA GLU A 54 -0.68 -7.33 -2.34
C GLU A 54 -1.00 -7.33 -3.85
N VAL A 55 -0.95 -6.16 -4.50
CA VAL A 55 -1.12 -6.03 -5.96
C VAL A 55 -0.04 -6.81 -6.71
N LYS A 56 1.21 -6.77 -6.24
CA LYS A 56 2.29 -7.56 -6.85
C LYS A 56 2.05 -9.05 -6.72
N SER A 57 1.62 -9.53 -5.54
CA SER A 57 1.28 -10.94 -5.37
C SER A 57 0.08 -11.36 -6.19
N MET A 58 -0.92 -10.49 -6.35
CA MET A 58 -2.10 -10.76 -7.17
C MET A 58 -1.72 -10.92 -8.64
N ARG A 59 -0.86 -10.03 -9.17
CA ARG A 59 -0.32 -10.17 -10.53
C ARG A 59 0.47 -11.47 -10.72
N GLN A 60 1.30 -11.85 -9.76
CA GLN A 60 2.06 -13.10 -9.85
C GLN A 60 1.15 -14.33 -9.81
N GLN A 61 0.07 -14.30 -9.02
CA GLN A 61 -0.93 -15.37 -9.00
C GLN A 61 -1.72 -15.42 -10.31
N GLU A 62 -2.10 -14.26 -10.84
CA GLU A 62 -2.79 -14.16 -12.14
C GLU A 62 -1.92 -14.70 -13.28
N GLU A 63 -0.64 -14.33 -13.35
CA GLU A 63 0.32 -14.87 -14.33
C GLU A 63 0.44 -16.39 -14.20
N ALA A 64 0.59 -16.92 -12.98
CA ALA A 64 0.68 -18.36 -12.75
C ALA A 64 -0.61 -19.12 -13.11
N GLU A 65 -1.78 -18.52 -12.85
CA GLU A 65 -3.06 -19.10 -13.28
C GLU A 65 -3.21 -19.06 -14.80
N HIS A 66 -2.83 -17.96 -15.45
CA HIS A 66 -2.86 -17.85 -16.91
C HIS A 66 -1.99 -18.92 -17.58
N GLU A 67 -0.76 -19.15 -17.11
CA GLU A 67 0.10 -20.23 -17.61
C GLU A 67 -0.55 -21.62 -17.42
N ASN A 68 -1.23 -21.85 -16.30
CA ASN A 68 -1.94 -23.11 -16.06
C ASN A 68 -3.12 -23.30 -17.03
N TYR A 69 -3.89 -22.24 -17.27
CA TYR A 69 -5.01 -22.27 -18.22
C TYR A 69 -4.53 -22.49 -19.66
N GLU A 70 -3.45 -21.81 -20.08
CA GLU A 70 -2.86 -22.04 -21.41
C GLU A 70 -2.38 -23.47 -21.58
N GLY A 71 -1.71 -24.06 -20.57
CA GLY A 71 -1.30 -25.45 -20.60
C GLY A 71 -2.47 -26.43 -20.72
N LYS A 72 -3.56 -26.19 -19.99
CA LYS A 72 -4.78 -27.00 -20.07
C LYS A 72 -5.48 -26.86 -21.42
N LEU A 73 -5.60 -25.64 -21.95
CA LEU A 73 -6.14 -25.37 -23.28
C LEU A 73 -5.35 -26.11 -24.35
N HIS A 74 -4.02 -26.03 -24.31
CA HIS A 74 -3.16 -26.74 -25.26
C HIS A 74 -3.35 -28.26 -25.19
N SER A 75 -3.47 -28.82 -23.97
CA SER A 75 -3.75 -30.25 -23.80
C SER A 75 -5.12 -30.65 -24.35
N HIS A 76 -6.14 -29.79 -24.21
CA HIS A 76 -7.46 -30.01 -24.77
C HIS A 76 -7.45 -29.93 -26.30
N ASP A 77 -6.73 -28.99 -26.89
CA ASP A 77 -6.59 -28.87 -28.35
C ASP A 77 -5.93 -30.12 -28.96
N ILE A 78 -4.88 -30.66 -28.31
CA ILE A 78 -4.24 -31.91 -28.74
C ILE A 78 -5.23 -33.08 -28.69
N GLN A 79 -6.04 -33.16 -27.63
CA GLN A 79 -7.06 -34.20 -27.51
C GLN A 79 -8.14 -34.06 -28.58
N LEU A 80 -8.66 -32.85 -28.82
CA LEU A 80 -9.63 -32.58 -29.89
C LEU A 80 -9.08 -32.99 -31.27
N ALA A 81 -7.84 -32.63 -31.57
CA ALA A 81 -7.20 -33.01 -32.83
C ALA A 81 -7.08 -34.54 -32.98
N ARG A 82 -6.72 -35.25 -31.90
CA ARG A 82 -6.66 -36.72 -31.90
C ARG A 82 -8.04 -37.33 -32.12
N HIS A 83 -9.05 -36.84 -31.42
CA HIS A 83 -10.42 -37.34 -31.55
C HIS A 83 -10.98 -37.09 -32.97
N GLU A 84 -10.64 -35.96 -33.60
CA GLU A 84 -11.03 -35.66 -34.98
C GLU A 84 -10.36 -36.62 -35.98
N GLU A 85 -9.10 -36.97 -35.75
CA GLU A 85 -8.38 -37.98 -36.54
C GLU A 85 -9.01 -39.37 -36.37
N GLU A 86 -9.30 -39.79 -35.14
CA GLU A 86 -9.97 -41.07 -34.86
C GLU A 86 -11.33 -41.15 -35.55
N ILE A 87 -12.17 -40.12 -35.45
CA ILE A 87 -13.48 -40.06 -36.14
C ILE A 87 -13.30 -40.18 -37.65
N LYS A 88 -12.32 -39.47 -38.23
CA LYS A 88 -12.05 -39.53 -39.68
C LYS A 88 -11.64 -40.93 -40.12
N THR A 89 -10.84 -41.64 -39.32
CA THR A 89 -10.47 -43.03 -39.62
C THR A 89 -11.66 -43.99 -39.53
N LEU A 90 -12.54 -43.81 -38.53
CA LEU A 90 -13.75 -44.63 -38.37
C LEU A 90 -14.74 -44.44 -39.53
N PHE A 91 -14.97 -43.19 -39.96
CA PHE A 91 -15.82 -42.90 -41.12
C PHE A 91 -15.25 -43.50 -42.40
N ARG A 92 -13.94 -43.34 -42.63
CA ARG A 92 -13.27 -43.91 -43.80
C ARG A 92 -13.32 -45.44 -43.83
N HIS A 93 -13.34 -46.10 -42.67
CA HIS A 93 -13.48 -47.55 -42.58
C HIS A 93 -14.94 -48.02 -42.79
N THR A 94 -15.92 -47.16 -42.57
CA THR A 94 -17.35 -47.43 -42.81
C THR A 94 -17.71 -47.26 -44.28
N ASP A 95 -17.07 -46.33 -45.00
CA ASP A 95 -17.30 -46.10 -46.43
C ASP A 95 -16.63 -47.15 -47.35
N ASP A 96 -15.67 -47.93 -46.83
CA ASP A 96 -14.92 -48.96 -47.57
C ASP A 96 -15.53 -50.39 -47.45
N ASN A 97 -16.72 -50.52 -46.84
CA ASN A 97 -17.43 -51.79 -46.59
C ASN A 97 -18.88 -51.72 -47.10
#